data_AF-A0A418CIU8-F1
#
_entry.id   AF-A0A418CIU8-F1
#
_cell.length_a   1.000
_cell.length_b   1.000
_cell.length_c   1.000
_cell.angle_alpha   90.00
_cell.angle_beta   90.00
_cell.angle_gamma   90.00
#
_symmetry.space_group_name_H-M   'P 1'
#
loop_
_entity.id
_entity.type
_entity.pdbx_description
1 polymer ?
#
loop_
_entity_poly.entity_id
_entity_poly.type
_entity_poly.pdbx_seq_one_letter_code
_entity_poly.pdbx_strand_id
1 'polypeptide(L)' 'MALISGHYVTGEPLPDKLFDSMIAAKQFMAATTLLQQAHFAALDLALHQQSVTPSSSSLSTVRTAVANKYVQEMVL' A
#
# COMPACT_ATOMS: atom_id res chain seq x y z
N MET A 1 11.51 -2.63 -27.29
CA MET A 1 10.87 -2.81 -25.96
C MET A 1 10.60 -4.29 -25.64
N ALA A 2 11.49 -5.22 -26.01
CA ALA A 2 11.30 -6.66 -25.80
C ALA A 2 12.22 -7.26 -24.71
N LEU A 3 12.97 -6.44 -23.97
CA LEU A 3 14.02 -6.94 -23.07
C LEU A 3 13.47 -7.62 -21.80
N ILE A 4 12.24 -7.31 -21.36
CA ILE A 4 11.66 -7.79 -20.09
C ILE A 4 10.28 -8.45 -20.29
N SER A 5 9.47 -8.00 -21.26
CA SER A 5 8.07 -8.42 -21.43
C SER A 5 7.84 -9.34 -22.64
N GLY A 6 8.58 -10.45 -22.73
CA GLY A 6 8.38 -11.49 -23.74
C GLY A 6 7.68 -12.72 -23.17
N HIS A 7 6.98 -13.48 -24.01
CA HIS A 7 6.37 -14.74 -23.59
C HIS A 7 7.46 -15.77 -23.25
N TYR A 8 7.36 -16.42 -22.08
CA TYR A 8 8.44 -17.25 -21.54
C TYR A 8 8.82 -18.47 -22.40
N VAL A 9 7.88 -18.99 -23.20
CA VAL A 9 8.10 -20.11 -24.14
C VAL A 9 8.41 -19.62 -25.56
N THR A 10 7.47 -18.92 -26.19
CA THR A 10 7.57 -18.49 -27.60
C THR A 10 8.53 -17.33 -27.84
N GLY A 11 8.89 -16.56 -26.81
CA GLY A 11 9.73 -15.36 -26.93
C GLY A 11 9.04 -14.17 -27.60
N GLU A 12 7.76 -14.32 -27.98
CA GLU A 12 7.01 -13.25 -28.63
C GLU A 12 6.87 -12.04 -27.70
N PRO A 13 7.04 -10.81 -28.21
CA PRO A 13 6.92 -9.61 -27.39
C PRO A 13 5.46 -9.39 -26.97
N LEU A 14 5.27 -8.69 -25.85
CA LEU A 14 3.95 -8.24 -25.41
C LEU A 14 3.26 -7.41 -26.52
N PRO A 15 2.00 -7.73 -26.89
CA PRO A 15 1.24 -6.94 -27.85
C PRO A 15 1.02 -5.48 -27.41
N ASP A 16 1.13 -4.55 -28.36
CA ASP A 16 1.02 -3.10 -28.10
C ASP A 16 -0.30 -2.71 -27.39
N LYS A 17 -1.42 -3.32 -27.79
CA LYS A 17 -2.73 -3.07 -27.16
C LYS A 17 -2.75 -3.40 -25.66
N LEU A 18 -2.07 -4.47 -25.26
CA LEU A 18 -1.96 -4.85 -23.85
C LEU A 18 -1.00 -3.92 -23.11
N PHE A 19 0.09 -3.51 -23.77
CA PHE A 19 0.99 -2.51 -23.25
C PHE A 19 0.27 -1.19 -22.94
N ASP A 20 -0.52 -0.68 -23.88
CA ASP A 20 -1.31 0.55 -23.69
C ASP A 20 -2.31 0.41 -22.54
N SER A 21 -2.90 -0.77 -22.38
CA SER A 21 -3.83 -1.07 -21.29
C SER A 21 -3.12 -1.06 -19.93
N MET A 22 -1.89 -1.56 -19.83
CA MET A 22 -1.08 -1.47 -18.61
C MET A 22 -0.73 -0.02 -18.26
N ILE A 23 -0.38 0.80 -19.26
CA ILE A 23 -0.10 2.22 -19.05
C ILE A 23 -1.36 2.96 -18.56
N ALA A 24 -2.51 2.70 -19.16
CA ALA A 24 -3.79 3.26 -18.72
C ALA A 24 -4.13 2.85 -17.28
N ALA A 25 -3.80 1.63 -16.87
CA ALA A 25 -4.03 1.11 -15.52
C ALA A 25 -3.06 1.64 -14.46
N LYS A 26 -2.01 2.41 -14.82
CA LYS A 26 -0.97 2.91 -13.89
C LYS A 26 -1.55 3.61 -12.64
N GLN A 27 -2.65 4.34 -12.80
CA GLN A 27 -3.26 5.12 -11.72
C GLN A 27 -4.42 4.40 -11.03
N PHE A 28 -4.66 3.12 -11.37
CA PHE A 28 -5.72 2.35 -10.74
C PHE A 28 -5.49 2.26 -9.23
N MET A 29 -6.49 2.64 -8.44
CA MET A 29 -6.48 2.62 -6.97
C MET A 29 -5.35 3.43 -6.29
N ALA A 30 -4.74 4.40 -6.97
CA ALA A 30 -3.62 5.16 -6.41
C ALA A 30 -3.94 5.83 -5.06
N ALA A 31 -5.18 6.27 -4.84
CA ALA A 31 -5.63 6.82 -3.56
C ALA A 31 -5.61 5.76 -2.43
N THR A 32 -6.07 4.53 -2.70
CA THR A 32 -6.03 3.42 -1.74
C THR A 32 -4.59 3.03 -1.42
N THR A 33 -3.71 2.97 -2.43
CA THR A 33 -2.28 2.73 -2.24
C THR A 33 -1.65 3.79 -1.36
N LEU A 34 -1.98 5.07 -1.59
CA LEU A 34 -1.49 6.17 -0.76
C LEU A 34 -2.02 6.08 0.67
N LEU A 35 -3.30 5.76 0.86
CA LEU A 35 -3.90 5.60 2.18
C LEU A 35 -3.22 4.48 2.97
N GLN A 36 -2.86 3.38 2.31
CA GLN A 36 -2.11 2.29 2.94
C GLN A 36 -0.71 2.74 3.40
N GLN A 37 -0.02 3.58 2.61
CA GLN A 37 1.27 4.17 3.01
C GLN A 37 1.11 5.13 4.19
N ALA A 38 0.09 5.98 4.17
CA ALA A 38 -0.22 6.88 5.29
C ALA A 38 -0.52 6.10 6.57
N HIS A 39 -1.25 4.99 6.48
CA HIS A 39 -1.51 4.10 7.62
C HIS A 39 -0.20 3.55 8.22
N PHE A 40 0.73 3.07 7.38
CA PHE A 40 2.02 2.58 7.88
C PHE A 40 2.86 3.67 8.53
N ALA A 41 2.92 4.87 7.95
CA ALA A 41 3.62 6.00 8.55
C ALA A 41 3.04 6.40 9.92
N ALA A 42 1.71 6.40 10.05
CA ALA A 42 1.04 6.71 11.32
C ALA A 42 1.28 5.62 12.38
N LEU A 43 1.31 4.35 11.98
CA LEU A 43 1.66 3.24 12.88
C LEU A 43 3.10 3.34 13.36
N ASP A 44 4.04 3.62 12.46
CA ASP A 44 5.47 3.78 12.78
C ASP A 44 5.68 4.90 13.80
N LEU A 45 5.06 6.05 13.59
CA LEU A 45 5.10 7.18 14.51
C LEU A 45 4.53 6.81 15.90
N ALA A 46 3.38 6.12 15.93
CA ALA A 46 2.76 5.70 17.19
C ALA A 46 3.61 4.71 17.99
N LEU A 47 4.35 3.83 17.32
CA LEU A 47 5.27 2.89 17.97
C LEU A 47 6.50 3.58 18.57
N HIS A 48 6.99 4.64 17.93
CA HIS A 48 8.23 5.32 18.34
C HIS A 48 8.02 6.54 19.27
N GLN A 49 6.80 7.07 19.40
CA GLN A 49 6.50 8.26 20.21
C GLN A 49 6.27 8.01 21.72
N GLN A 50 6.97 7.06 22.34
CA GLN A 50 6.95 6.79 23.80
C GLN A 50 5.59 6.41 24.43
N SER A 51 4.47 6.50 23.72
CA SER A 51 3.12 6.30 24.29
C SER A 51 2.78 4.82 24.53
N VAL A 52 3.57 3.91 23.94
CA VAL A 52 3.40 2.46 24.07
C VAL A 52 4.71 1.86 24.54
N THR A 53 4.88 1.71 25.85
CA THR A 53 5.97 0.90 26.39
C THR A 53 5.75 -0.56 25.92
N PRO A 54 6.71 -1.20 25.23
CA PRO A 54 6.51 -2.52 24.61
C PRO A 54 6.31 -3.67 25.62
N SER A 55 6.30 -3.38 26.93
CA SER A 55 6.27 -4.37 27.99
C SER A 55 4.89 -5.01 28.25
N SER A 56 3.80 -4.55 27.61
CA SER A 56 2.47 -5.18 27.80
C SER A 56 1.46 -5.06 26.64
N SER A 57 1.72 -4.22 25.62
CA SER A 57 0.76 -4.00 24.53
C SER A 57 1.15 -4.81 23.30
N SER A 58 0.27 -5.71 22.84
CA SER A 58 0.46 -6.44 21.59
C SER A 58 0.44 -5.48 20.38
N LEU A 59 1.27 -5.74 19.35
CA LEU A 59 1.29 -4.97 18.09
C LEU A 59 -0.11 -4.86 17.45
N SER A 60 -0.92 -5.91 17.57
CA SER A 60 -2.30 -5.92 17.06
C SER A 60 -3.18 -4.87 17.77
N THR A 61 -2.94 -4.64 19.06
CA THR A 61 -3.62 -3.61 19.85
C THR A 61 -3.26 -2.23 19.36
N VAL A 62 -1.97 -1.93 19.16
CA VAL A 62 -1.51 -0.63 18.65
C VAL A 62 -2.06 -0.37 17.24
N ARG A 63 -2.01 -1.37 16.35
CA ARG A 63 -2.56 -1.27 14.99
C ARG A 63 -4.05 -0.95 15.01
N THR A 64 -4.82 -1.62 15.87
CA THR A 64 -6.26 -1.42 15.99
C THR A 64 -6.59 -0.05 16.58
N ALA A 65 -5.82 0.40 17.58
CA ALA A 65 -5.98 1.72 18.17
C ALA A 65 -5.69 2.85 17.16
N VAL A 66 -4.60 2.73 16.39
CA VAL A 66 -4.25 3.68 15.32
C VAL A 66 -5.35 3.71 14.24
N ALA A 67 -5.85 2.56 13.82
CA ALA A 67 -6.95 2.50 12.84
C ALA A 67 -8.22 3.19 13.37
N ASN A 68 -8.63 2.89 14.60
CA ASN A 68 -9.84 3.46 15.21
C ASN A 68 -9.73 4.98 15.40
N LYS A 69 -8.55 5.49 15.77
CA LYS A 69 -8.30 6.94 15.93
C LYS A 69 -8.63 7.70 14.64
N TYR A 70 -8.08 7.28 13.51
CA TYR A 70 -8.24 8.00 12.24
C TYR A 70 -9.57 7.69 11.53
N VAL A 71 -10.23 6.58 11.84
CA VAL A 71 -11.59 6.29 11.34
C VAL A 71 -12.62 7.24 11.95
N GLN A 72 -12.48 7.60 13.24
CA GLN A 72 -13.44 8.49 13.89
C GLN A 72 -13.29 9.96 13.47
N GLU A 73 -12.08 10.42 13.17
CA GLU A 73 -11.83 11.79 12.68
C GLU A 73 -12.32 12.01 11.24
N MET A 74 -12.61 10.93 10.48
CA MET A 74 -13.07 11.00 9.08
C MET A 74 -14.60 11.03 8.93
N VAL A 75 -15.36 10.78 10.01
CA VAL A 75 -16.85 10.72 10.00
C VAL A 75 -17.49 11.99 10.62
N LEU A 76 -16.70 13.01 10.89
CA LEU A 76 -17.13 14.34 11.36
C LEU A 76 -16.83 15.41 10.31
#